data_AF-A0A1M7U2M9-F1
#
_entry.id   AF-A0A1M7U2M9-F1
#
_cell.length_a   1.000
_cell.length_b   1.000
_cell.length_c   1.000
_cell.angle_alpha   90.00
_cell.angle_beta   90.00
_cell.angle_gamma   90.00
#
_symmetry.space_group_name_H-M   'P 1'
#
loop_
_entity.id
_entity.type
_entity.pdbx_description
1 polymer ?
#
loop_
_entity_poly.entity_id
_entity_poly.type
_entity_poly.pdbx_seq_one_letter_code
_entity_poly.pdbx_strand_id
1 'polypeptide(L)'
;MTFQPRAAARRLFVGCVLQLGLIAILAPNAGADKLVDPGAVAPEHRDAAEKRRAEQLKLFQCSKKADEAKVLRRDRSAFVNECLDK
;
A
#
# COMPACT_ATOMS: atom_id res chain seq x y z
N MET A 1 -36.01 17.21 35.52
CA MET A 1 -34.98 17.42 34.47
C MET A 1 -34.74 16.09 33.79
N THR A 2 -35.26 15.89 32.57
CA THR A 2 -35.09 14.62 31.83
C THR A 2 -33.79 14.66 31.03
N PHE A 3 -32.78 13.91 31.46
CA PHE A 3 -31.58 13.66 30.67
C PHE A 3 -31.97 12.77 29.48
N GLN A 4 -31.82 13.25 28.25
CA GLN A 4 -32.19 12.56 27.01
C GLN A 4 -30.94 11.89 26.39
N PRO A 5 -30.62 10.63 26.75
CA PRO A 5 -29.38 9.96 26.32
C PRO A 5 -29.33 9.71 24.80
N ARG A 6 -30.50 9.69 24.14
CA ARG A 6 -30.61 9.41 22.69
C ARG A 6 -30.01 10.52 21.83
N ALA A 7 -30.11 11.78 22.25
CA ALA A 7 -29.54 12.91 21.50
C ALA A 7 -28.01 12.95 21.61
N ALA A 8 -27.45 12.61 22.77
CA ALA A 8 -26.02 12.50 22.99
C ALA A 8 -25.41 11.34 22.17
N ALA A 9 -26.04 10.17 22.20
CA ALA A 9 -25.60 9.01 21.41
C ALA A 9 -25.64 9.30 19.89
N ARG A 10 -26.66 10.01 19.41
CA ARG A 10 -26.77 10.40 17.99
C ARG A 10 -25.70 11.40 17.56
N ARG A 11 -25.35 12.37 18.42
CA ARG A 11 -24.27 13.34 18.17
C ARG A 11 -22.89 12.68 18.16
N LEU A 12 -22.65 11.75 19.09
CA LEU A 12 -21.44 10.94 19.11
C LEU A 12 -21.31 10.08 17.85
N PHE A 13 -22.40 9.47 17.41
CA PHE A 13 -22.42 8.64 16.20
C PHE A 13 -22.14 9.46 14.93
N VAL A 14 -22.79 10.61 14.77
CA VAL A 14 -22.57 11.50 13.62
C VAL A 14 -21.15 12.07 13.63
N GLY A 15 -20.64 12.48 14.79
CA GLY A 15 -19.25 12.95 14.93
C GLY A 15 -18.23 11.87 14.55
N CYS A 16 -18.47 10.63 14.98
CA CYS A 16 -17.60 9.49 14.67
C CYS A 16 -17.61 9.17 13.16
N VAL A 17 -18.79 9.17 12.52
CA VAL A 17 -18.91 8.94 11.07
C VAL A 17 -18.23 10.06 10.27
N LEU A 18 -18.37 11.32 10.70
CA LEU A 18 -17.73 12.46 10.04
C LEU A 18 -16.19 12.39 10.13
N GLN A 19 -15.67 12.01 11.30
CA GLN A 19 -14.23 11.86 11.50
C GLN A 19 -13.66 10.67 10.71
N LEU A 20 -14.33 9.52 10.69
CA LEU A 20 -13.91 8.37 9.90
C LEU A 20 -13.91 8.67 8.40
N GLY A 21 -14.90 9.42 7.90
CA GLY A 21 -14.95 9.88 6.51
C GLY A 21 -13.78 10.82 6.16
N LEU A 22 -13.44 11.76 7.04
CA LEU A 22 -12.32 12.68 6.81
C LEU A 22 -10.97 11.93 6.76
N ILE A 23 -10.78 10.93 7.63
CA ILE A 23 -9.56 10.10 7.64
C ILE A 23 -9.46 9.27 6.35
N ALA A 24 -10.56 8.71 5.85
CA ALA A 24 -10.55 7.93 4.61
C ALA A 24 -10.18 8.75 3.36
N ILE A 25 -10.51 10.05 3.33
CA ILE A 25 -10.21 10.94 2.19
C ILE A 25 -8.75 11.40 2.21
N LEU A 26 -8.20 11.66 3.40
CA LEU A 26 -6.83 12.18 3.56
C LEU A 26 -5.77 11.09 3.70
N ALA A 27 -6.18 9.84 3.85
CA ALA A 27 -5.24 8.73 3.94
C ALA A 27 -4.43 8.64 2.64
N PRO A 28 -3.09 8.70 2.69
CA PRO A 28 -2.28 8.40 1.52
C PRO A 28 -2.60 6.98 1.07
N ASN A 29 -2.83 6.83 -0.24
CA ASN A 29 -3.14 5.54 -0.84
C ASN A 29 -1.90 4.65 -0.72
N ALA A 30 -1.81 3.85 0.34
CA ALA A 30 -0.75 2.86 0.57
C ALA A 30 -0.94 1.61 -0.31
N GLY A 31 -1.36 1.83 -1.56
CA GLY A 31 -1.64 0.77 -2.52
C GLY A 31 -0.41 0.50 -3.37
N ALA A 32 0.14 -0.71 -3.23
CA ALA A 32 1.12 -1.39 -4.08
C ALA A 32 2.22 -0.47 -4.66
N ASP A 33 3.43 -0.50 -4.06
CA ASP A 33 4.65 0.17 -4.53
C ASP A 33 4.66 0.35 -6.06
N LYS A 34 4.18 1.51 -6.52
CA LYS A 34 4.24 1.88 -7.92
C LYS A 34 5.71 1.94 -8.27
N LEU A 35 6.09 1.24 -9.35
CA LEU A 35 7.46 1.24 -9.85
C LEU A 35 8.01 2.67 -9.85
N VAL A 36 9.03 2.92 -9.02
CA VAL A 36 9.53 4.28 -8.76
C VAL A 36 9.90 4.94 -10.10
N ASP A 37 9.26 6.07 -10.39
CA ASP A 37 9.61 6.93 -11.52
C ASP A 37 10.74 7.88 -11.09
N PRO A 38 11.96 7.75 -11.64
CA PRO A 38 13.08 8.62 -11.29
C PRO A 38 12.84 10.09 -11.65
N GLY A 39 11.97 10.37 -12.63
CA GLY A 39 11.60 11.72 -13.04
C GLY A 39 10.74 12.44 -12.02
N ALA A 40 9.95 11.70 -11.24
CA ALA A 40 9.10 12.22 -10.17
C ALA A 40 9.86 12.48 -8.86
N VAL A 41 11.11 12.02 -8.76
CA VAL A 41 11.98 12.23 -7.61
C VAL A 41 12.86 13.46 -7.85
N ALA A 42 13.08 14.26 -6.80
CA ALA A 42 13.95 15.43 -6.84
C ALA A 42 15.33 15.07 -7.44
N PRO A 43 15.97 15.97 -8.21
CA PRO A 43 17.21 15.68 -8.94
C PRO A 43 18.33 15.16 -8.04
N GLU A 44 18.37 15.60 -6.77
CA GLU A 44 19.34 15.17 -5.76
C GLU A 44 19.20 13.71 -5.29
N HIS A 45 18.06 13.07 -5.57
CA HIS A 45 17.75 11.70 -5.14
C HIS A 45 17.53 10.74 -6.31
N ARG A 46 17.78 11.17 -7.55
CA ARG A 46 17.57 10.34 -8.75
C ARG A 46 18.42 9.08 -8.75
N ASP A 47 19.68 9.17 -8.34
CA ASP A 47 20.57 8.01 -8.25
C ASP A 47 20.05 6.96 -7.27
N ALA A 48 19.41 7.39 -6.17
CA ALA A 48 18.77 6.49 -5.23
C ALA A 48 17.47 5.90 -5.79
N ALA A 49 16.67 6.71 -6.50
CA ALA A 49 15.43 6.28 -7.15
C ALA A 49 15.69 5.23 -8.24
N GLU A 50 16.75 5.38 -9.03
CA GLU A 50 17.15 4.41 -10.05
C GLU A 50 17.57 3.07 -9.44
N LYS A 51 18.33 3.09 -8.33
CA LYS A 51 18.69 1.88 -7.59
C LYS A 51 17.44 1.14 -7.08
N ARG A 52 16.50 1.87 -6.49
CA ARG A 52 15.21 1.29 -6.04
C ARG A 52 14.40 0.74 -7.20
N ARG A 53 14.37 1.44 -8.33
CA ARG A 53 13.66 0.99 -9.54
C ARG A 53 14.24 -0.33 -10.04
N ALA A 54 15.55 -0.49 -10.05
CA ALA A 54 16.18 -1.76 -10.44
C ALA A 54 15.80 -2.92 -9.51
N GLU A 55 15.76 -2.69 -8.19
CA GLU A 55 15.31 -3.69 -7.21
C GLU A 55 13.83 -4.04 -7.40
N GLN A 56 12.96 -3.05 -7.55
CA GLN A 56 11.53 -3.25 -7.78
C GLN A 56 11.25 -3.97 -9.11
N LEU A 57 12.06 -3.72 -10.15
CA LEU A 57 11.92 -4.41 -11.45
C LEU A 57 12.20 -5.91 -11.29
N LYS A 58 13.25 -6.28 -10.54
CA LYS A 58 13.59 -7.68 -10.28
C LYS A 58 12.47 -8.39 -9.50
N LEU A 59 11.98 -7.75 -8.44
CA LEU A 59 10.84 -8.25 -7.66
C LEU A 59 9.59 -8.44 -8.51
N PHE A 60 9.28 -7.46 -9.37
CA PHE A 60 8.14 -7.52 -10.27
C PHE A 60 8.27 -8.67 -11.27
N GLN A 61 9.45 -8.86 -11.86
CA GLN A 61 9.71 -9.97 -12.78
C GLN A 61 9.58 -11.33 -12.09
N CYS A 62 10.12 -11.49 -10.89
CA CYS A 62 10.00 -12.73 -10.13
C CYS A 62 8.56 -13.01 -9.68
N SER A 63 7.82 -11.97 -9.28
CA SER A 63 6.39 -12.09 -8.99
C SER A 63 5.60 -12.51 -10.23
N LYS A 64 5.91 -11.93 -11.39
CA LYS A 64 5.28 -12.32 -12.67
C LYS A 64 5.52 -13.78 -13.01
N LYS A 65 6.76 -14.26 -12.87
CA LYS A 65 7.09 -15.69 -13.08
C LYS A 65 6.30 -16.59 -12.13
N ALA A 66 6.10 -16.17 -10.88
CA ALA A 66 5.30 -16.92 -9.91
C ALA A 66 3.82 -16.99 -10.32
N ASP A 67 3.28 -15.90 -10.88
CA ASP A 67 1.91 -15.83 -11.37
C ASP A 67 1.71 -16.68 -12.64
N GLU A 68 2.69 -16.66 -13.55
CA GLU A 68 2.72 -17.50 -14.76
C GLU A 68 2.78 -18.99 -14.41
N ALA A 69 3.58 -19.35 -13.41
CA ALA A 69 3.67 -20.71 -12.87
C ALA A 69 2.47 -21.10 -11.98
N LYS A 70 1.51 -20.19 -11.75
CA LYS A 70 0.33 -20.38 -10.89
C LYS A 70 0.69 -20.94 -9.51
N VAL A 71 1.80 -20.46 -8.94
CA VAL A 71 2.28 -20.90 -7.64
C VAL A 71 1.21 -20.64 -6.59
N LEU A 72 0.94 -21.62 -5.73
CA LEU A 72 -0.01 -21.46 -4.64
C LEU A 72 0.40 -20.28 -3.76
N ARG A 73 -0.58 -19.55 -3.22
CA ARG A 73 -0.34 -18.37 -2.37
C ARG A 73 0.59 -18.67 -1.19
N ARG A 74 0.55 -19.91 -0.66
CA ARG A 74 1.43 -20.40 0.40
C ARG A 74 2.90 -20.45 -0.01
N ASP A 75 3.19 -20.89 -1.24
CA ASP A 75 4.55 -21.18 -1.72
C ASP A 75 5.14 -20.01 -2.52
N ARG A 76 4.32 -19.00 -2.83
CA ARG A 76 4.70 -17.84 -3.64
C ARG A 76 5.88 -17.07 -3.06
N SER A 77 5.97 -16.91 -1.74
CA SER A 77 7.11 -16.23 -1.11
C SER A 77 8.42 -17.01 -1.28
N ALA A 78 8.39 -18.33 -1.10
CA ALA A 78 9.55 -19.18 -1.31
C ALA A 78 10.02 -19.14 -2.76
N PHE A 79 9.08 -19.22 -3.72
CA PHE A 79 9.38 -19.13 -5.15
C PHE A 79 9.99 -17.77 -5.53
N VAL A 80 9.43 -16.67 -5.01
CA VAL A 80 9.97 -15.32 -5.29
C VAL A 80 11.36 -15.16 -4.70
N ASN A 81 11.62 -15.64 -3.48
CA ASN A 81 12.95 -15.59 -2.88
C ASN A 81 13.96 -16.38 -3.71
N GLU A 82 13.62 -17.63 -4.09
CA GLU A 82 14.50 -18.45 -4.94
C GLU A 82 14.76 -17.80 -6.31
N CYS A 83 13.79 -17.07 -6.86
CA CYS A 83 13.96 -16.32 -8.10
C CYS A 83 14.89 -15.10 -7.95
N LEU A 84 14.95 -14.49 -6.76
CA LEU A 84 15.82 -13.34 -6.49
C LEU A 84 17.28 -13.76 -6.24
N ASP A 85 17.49 -14.96 -5.72
CA ASP A 85 18.81 -15.53 -5.47
C ASP A 85 19.52 -16.04 -6.74
N LYS A 86 18.78 -16.13 -7.86
CA LYS A 86 19.27 -16.56 -9.18
C LYS A 86 19.57 -15.39 -10.10
#